data_AF-A0A8S3YTL9-F1
#
_entry.id   AF-A0A8S3YTL9-F1
#
_cell.length_a   1.000
_cell.length_b   1.000
_cell.length_c   1.000
_cell.angle_alpha   90.00
_cell.angle_beta   90.00
_cell.angle_gamma   90.00
#
_symmetry.space_group_name_H-M   'P 1'
#
loop_
_entity.id
_entity.type
_entity.pdbx_description
1 polymer ?
#
loop_
_entity_poly.entity_id
_entity_poly.type
_entity_poly.pdbx_seq_one_letter_code
_entity_poly.pdbx_strand_id
1 'polypeptide(L)'
;MGNMGDGGWEICDDPDVRPIPPCTIYSFGINYDFSFDDEASTVYGCHVFSFDPSMNKLPDKMDRSPLVHFYKVGLSNTATITNNKWALKTFTDIRSMLGHNTKDIDIVKMDIENSEWLALPEMIKSDQLTTVRQLM
;
A
#
# COMPACT_ATOMS: atom_id res chain seq x y z
N MET A 1 3.50 -9.34 -11.46
CA MET A 1 3.84 -7.91 -11.70
C MET A 1 5.11 -7.54 -10.94
N GLY A 2 5.96 -6.68 -11.49
CA GLY A 2 7.24 -6.27 -10.89
C GLY A 2 8.43 -7.15 -11.30
N ASN A 3 9.59 -6.90 -10.68
CA ASN A 3 10.82 -7.63 -10.98
C ASN A 3 10.71 -9.12 -10.63
N MET A 4 11.31 -9.98 -11.46
CA MET A 4 11.41 -11.41 -11.16
C MET A 4 12.35 -11.65 -9.98
N GLY A 5 11.83 -12.23 -8.89
CA GLY A 5 12.57 -12.48 -7.65
C GLY A 5 11.99 -11.66 -6.50
N ASP A 6 12.79 -10.75 -5.96
CA ASP A 6 12.36 -9.80 -4.92
C ASP A 6 11.63 -8.60 -5.56
N GLY A 7 10.52 -8.18 -4.97
CA GLY A 7 9.65 -7.11 -5.49
C GLY A 7 8.57 -7.53 -6.50
N GLY A 8 8.55 -8.81 -6.92
CA GLY A 8 7.54 -9.37 -7.81
C GLY A 8 6.33 -9.94 -7.08
N TRP A 9 5.12 -9.49 -7.44
CA TRP A 9 3.87 -9.83 -6.77
C TRP A 9 2.75 -10.11 -7.78
N GLU A 10 1.94 -11.13 -7.51
CA GLU A 10 0.86 -11.59 -8.42
C GLU A 10 -0.50 -11.08 -7.98
N ILE A 11 -1.19 -10.39 -8.88
CA ILE A 11 -2.58 -9.95 -8.68
C ILE A 11 -3.50 -11.03 -9.20
N CYS A 12 -4.51 -11.44 -8.40
CA CYS A 12 -5.50 -12.38 -8.89
C CYS A 12 -6.35 -11.70 -9.98
N ASP A 13 -6.26 -12.22 -11.19
CA ASP A 13 -6.89 -11.66 -12.40
C ASP A 13 -8.23 -12.32 -12.76
N ASP A 14 -8.77 -13.13 -11.85
CA ASP A 14 -10.06 -13.78 -12.03
C ASP A 14 -11.18 -12.74 -12.17
N PRO A 15 -12.17 -12.95 -13.07
CA PRO A 15 -13.19 -11.95 -13.39
C PRO A 15 -13.95 -11.37 -12.19
N ASP A 16 -14.14 -12.16 -11.13
CA ASP A 16 -14.92 -11.79 -9.96
C ASP A 16 -14.13 -10.92 -8.96
N VAL A 17 -12.80 -10.92 -9.03
CA VAL A 17 -11.91 -10.23 -8.07
C VAL A 17 -10.90 -9.29 -8.71
N ARG A 18 -10.73 -9.30 -10.05
CA ARG A 18 -9.76 -8.44 -10.72
C ARG A 18 -10.08 -6.95 -10.48
N PRO A 19 -9.07 -6.08 -10.28
CA PRO A 19 -9.30 -4.65 -10.18
C PRO A 19 -9.87 -4.07 -11.48
N ILE A 20 -10.87 -3.19 -11.37
CA ILE A 20 -11.49 -2.49 -12.51
C ILE A 20 -11.62 -1.00 -12.16
N PRO A 21 -11.23 -0.07 -13.04
CA PRO A 21 -11.37 1.36 -12.78
C PRO A 21 -12.82 1.80 -12.53
N PRO A 22 -13.06 2.73 -11.59
CA PRO A 22 -12.08 3.35 -10.70
C PRO A 22 -11.66 2.40 -9.55
N CYS A 23 -10.37 2.11 -9.43
CA CYS A 23 -9.80 1.17 -8.46
C CYS A 23 -8.63 1.78 -7.68
N THR A 24 -8.34 1.19 -6.52
CA THR A 24 -7.31 1.65 -5.57
C THR A 24 -6.44 0.50 -5.09
N ILE A 25 -5.13 0.67 -5.18
CA ILE A 25 -4.13 -0.28 -4.71
C ILE A 25 -3.29 0.39 -3.64
N TYR A 26 -3.10 -0.25 -2.50
CA TYR A 26 -2.10 0.12 -1.51
C TYR A 26 -0.92 -0.83 -1.61
N SER A 27 0.28 -0.28 -1.67
CA SER A 27 1.53 -1.03 -1.79
C SER A 27 2.46 -0.58 -0.67
N PHE A 28 2.78 -1.47 0.26
CA PHE A 28 3.64 -1.19 1.40
C PHE A 28 5.00 -1.88 1.22
N GLY A 29 6.06 -1.17 1.61
CA GLY A 29 7.45 -1.62 1.51
C GLY A 29 7.91 -1.67 0.06
N ILE A 30 8.43 -0.54 -0.40
CA ILE A 30 8.77 -0.31 -1.80
C ILE A 30 10.26 -0.54 -2.02
N ASN A 31 11.09 -0.17 -1.04
CA ASN A 31 12.55 -0.34 -1.09
C ASN A 31 13.19 0.18 -2.41
N TYR A 32 12.70 1.31 -2.92
CA TYR A 32 13.11 1.92 -4.20
C TYR A 32 12.74 1.14 -5.47
N ASP A 33 12.06 0.01 -5.34
CA ASP A 33 11.51 -0.74 -6.45
C ASP A 33 10.01 -0.48 -6.60
N PHE A 34 9.67 0.38 -7.56
CA PHE A 34 8.29 0.68 -7.92
C PHE A 34 7.79 -0.15 -9.11
N SER A 35 8.51 -1.19 -9.52
CA SER A 35 8.16 -1.97 -10.71
C SER A 35 6.76 -2.58 -10.60
N PHE A 36 6.40 -3.12 -9.43
CA PHE A 36 5.04 -3.58 -9.15
C PHE A 36 4.02 -2.44 -9.27
N ASP A 37 4.27 -1.30 -8.61
CA ASP A 37 3.35 -0.17 -8.57
C ASP A 37 3.08 0.42 -9.96
N ASP A 38 4.17 0.63 -10.71
CA ASP A 38 4.13 1.19 -12.06
C ASP A 38 3.42 0.20 -13.02
N GLU A 39 3.72 -1.11 -12.95
CA GLU A 39 3.08 -2.12 -13.80
C GLU A 39 1.60 -2.34 -13.44
N ALA A 40 1.26 -2.45 -12.16
CA ALA A 40 -0.12 -2.60 -11.70
C ALA A 40 -0.99 -1.40 -12.11
N SER A 41 -0.46 -0.18 -12.00
CA SER A 41 -1.17 1.03 -12.47
C SER A 41 -1.38 1.00 -13.98
N THR A 42 -0.40 0.51 -14.75
CA THR A 42 -0.46 0.46 -16.22
C THR A 42 -1.43 -0.60 -16.73
N VAL A 43 -1.40 -1.79 -16.13
CA VAL A 43 -2.23 -2.93 -16.55
C VAL A 43 -3.69 -2.74 -16.14
N TYR A 44 -3.95 -2.28 -14.91
CA TYR A 44 -5.30 -2.19 -14.36
C TYR A 44 -5.90 -0.79 -14.41
N GLY A 45 -5.10 0.26 -14.68
CA GLY A 45 -5.58 1.64 -14.65
C GLY A 45 -5.96 2.13 -13.25
N CYS A 46 -5.46 1.49 -12.19
CA CYS A 46 -5.76 1.85 -10.81
C CYS A 46 -4.86 2.97 -10.29
N HIS A 47 -5.38 3.74 -9.34
CA HIS A 47 -4.52 4.57 -8.51
C HIS A 47 -3.77 3.69 -7.50
N VAL A 48 -2.45 3.74 -7.54
CA VAL A 48 -1.54 3.04 -6.63
C VAL A 48 -0.98 4.03 -5.62
N PHE A 49 -1.13 3.71 -4.34
CA PHE A 49 -0.59 4.45 -3.22
C PHE A 49 0.52 3.61 -2.60
N SER A 50 1.75 4.05 -2.81
CA SER A 50 2.99 3.38 -2.42
C SER A 50 3.51 3.98 -1.10
N PHE A 51 3.86 3.13 -0.14
CA PHE A 51 4.20 3.54 1.22
C PHE A 51 5.51 2.91 1.68
N ASP A 52 6.50 3.74 2.01
CA ASP A 52 7.74 3.25 2.61
C ASP A 52 8.45 4.35 3.43
N PRO A 53 8.61 4.18 4.76
CA PRO A 53 9.22 5.19 5.59
C PRO A 53 10.76 5.20 5.50
N SER A 54 11.38 4.14 4.96
CA SER A 54 12.83 3.94 4.92
C SER A 54 13.51 4.67 3.76
N MET A 55 12.74 5.13 2.77
CA MET A 55 13.23 5.74 1.53
C MET A 55 13.71 7.19 1.72
N ASN A 56 14.79 7.35 2.47
CA ASN A 56 15.36 8.64 2.88
C ASN A 56 15.84 9.56 1.74
N LYS A 57 16.05 9.04 0.53
CA LYS A 57 16.44 9.85 -0.65
C LYS A 57 15.26 10.50 -1.36
N LEU A 58 14.03 10.18 -0.98
CA LEU A 58 12.81 10.74 -1.56
C LEU A 58 12.20 11.82 -0.65
N PRO A 59 11.39 12.75 -1.19
CA PRO A 59 10.57 13.63 -0.38
C PRO A 59 9.51 12.84 0.42
N ASP A 60 8.83 13.50 1.36
CA ASP A 60 7.82 12.83 2.21
C ASP A 60 6.57 12.43 1.44
N LYS A 61 6.30 13.11 0.32
CA LYS A 61 5.27 12.77 -0.65
C LYS A 61 5.77 13.11 -2.05
N MET A 62 5.49 12.27 -3.03
CA MET A 62 5.66 12.62 -4.45
C MET A 62 4.70 11.83 -5.33
N ASP A 63 4.35 12.40 -6.47
CA ASP A 63 3.67 11.66 -7.53
C ASP A 63 4.73 11.18 -8.53
N ARG A 64 4.80 9.87 -8.76
CA ARG A 64 5.66 9.26 -9.79
C ARG A 64 5.03 9.36 -11.17
N SER A 65 3.71 9.24 -11.21
CA SER A 65 2.87 9.35 -12.39
C SER A 65 1.48 9.87 -11.98
N PRO A 66 0.57 10.16 -12.92
CA PRO A 66 -0.82 10.53 -12.58
C PRO A 66 -1.58 9.48 -11.76
N LEU A 67 -1.13 8.21 -11.78
CA LEU A 67 -1.78 7.09 -11.10
C LEU A 67 -0.93 6.51 -9.96
N VAL A 68 0.35 6.84 -9.85
CA VAL A 68 1.25 6.27 -8.82
C VAL A 68 1.72 7.37 -7.87
N HIS A 69 1.34 7.23 -6.61
CA HIS A 69 1.53 8.22 -5.55
C HIS A 69 2.37 7.62 -4.43
N PHE A 70 3.47 8.26 -4.06
CA PHE A 70 4.35 7.81 -2.99
C PHE A 70 4.19 8.64 -1.71
N TYR A 71 4.21 7.95 -0.57
CA TYR A 71 4.18 8.52 0.77
C TYR A 71 5.26 7.88 1.64
N LYS A 72 6.08 8.70 2.30
CA LYS A 72 7.09 8.24 3.26
C LYS A 72 6.48 7.92 4.62
N VAL A 73 5.61 6.91 4.63
CA VAL A 73 4.83 6.47 5.78
C VAL A 73 4.96 4.96 5.90
N GLY A 74 5.11 4.45 7.12
CA GLY A 74 5.05 3.02 7.40
C GLY A 74 3.72 2.61 8.01
N LEU A 75 3.40 1.32 7.88
CA LEU A 75 2.22 0.71 8.47
C LEU A 75 2.58 0.02 9.79
N SER A 76 1.77 0.24 10.82
CA SER A 76 1.92 -0.39 12.13
C SER A 76 0.57 -0.47 12.87
N ASN A 77 0.57 -1.04 14.07
CA ASN A 77 -0.62 -1.13 14.93
C ASN A 77 -0.95 0.19 15.67
N THR A 78 -0.04 1.16 15.66
CA THR A 78 -0.21 2.44 16.35
C THR A 78 0.48 3.56 15.58
N ALA A 79 -0.09 4.76 15.66
CA ALA A 79 0.56 5.96 15.13
C ALA A 79 1.74 6.35 16.03
N THR A 80 2.95 6.33 15.49
CA THR A 80 4.17 6.66 16.25
C THR A 80 5.29 7.13 15.33
N ILE A 81 6.29 7.78 15.92
CA ILE A 81 7.56 8.09 15.26
C ILE A 81 8.62 7.17 15.87
N THR A 82 9.27 6.34 15.05
CA THR A 82 10.35 5.47 15.53
C THR A 82 11.64 6.23 15.82
N ASN A 83 12.60 5.58 16.46
CA ASN A 83 13.95 6.13 16.65
C ASN A 83 14.64 6.50 15.33
N ASN A 84 14.30 5.81 14.24
CA ASN A 84 14.78 6.10 12.89
C ASN A 84 14.02 7.25 12.21
N LYS A 85 13.15 7.96 12.95
CA LYS A 85 12.27 9.03 12.48
C LYS A 85 11.25 8.58 11.44
N TRP A 86 10.90 7.29 11.43
CA TRP A 86 9.86 6.78 10.55
C TRP A 86 8.49 7.12 11.09
N ALA A 87 7.67 7.77 10.27
CA ALA A 87 6.27 8.04 10.58
C ALA A 87 5.46 6.77 10.33
N LEU A 88 5.14 6.05 11.41
CA LEU A 88 4.27 4.89 11.37
C LEU A 88 2.83 5.32 11.62
N LYS A 89 1.89 4.70 10.92
CA LYS A 89 0.46 4.95 10.98
C LYS A 89 -0.31 3.64 11.01
N THR A 90 -1.51 3.66 11.60
CA THR A 90 -2.47 2.56 11.43
C THR A 90 -3.05 2.58 10.02
N PHE A 91 -3.67 1.48 9.61
CA PHE A 91 -4.36 1.44 8.32
C PHE A 91 -5.51 2.47 8.27
N THR A 92 -6.21 2.63 9.40
CA THR A 92 -7.27 3.64 9.60
C THR A 92 -6.74 5.07 9.41
N ASP A 93 -5.57 5.39 9.99
CA ASP A 93 -4.93 6.69 9.83
C ASP A 93 -4.55 6.96 8.37
N ILE A 94 -4.04 5.95 7.66
CA ILE A 94 -3.65 6.06 6.25
C ILE A 94 -4.87 6.32 5.38
N ARG A 95 -5.98 5.58 5.58
CA ARG A 95 -7.24 5.87 4.87
C ARG A 95 -7.73 7.28 5.16
N SER A 96 -7.69 7.72 6.43
CA SER A 96 -8.10 9.07 6.80
C SER A 96 -7.24 10.14 6.14
N MET A 97 -5.92 9.95 6.10
CA MET A 97 -4.97 10.84 5.43
C MET A 97 -5.27 10.99 3.93
N LEU A 98 -5.75 9.94 3.28
CA LEU A 98 -6.09 9.93 1.85
C LEU A 98 -7.56 10.26 1.55
N GLY A 99 -8.41 10.40 2.57
CA GLY A 99 -9.85 10.55 2.39
C GLY A 99 -10.56 9.28 1.90
N HIS A 100 -9.96 8.10 2.14
CA HIS A 100 -10.45 6.78 1.71
C HIS A 100 -11.24 6.03 2.79
N ASN A 101 -11.79 6.73 3.79
CA ASN A 101 -12.46 6.13 4.95
C ASN A 101 -13.63 5.18 4.59
N THR A 102 -14.32 5.47 3.48
CA THR A 102 -15.47 4.70 3.00
C THR A 102 -15.21 4.08 1.62
N LYS A 103 -13.96 4.08 1.15
CA LYS A 103 -13.60 3.66 -0.21
C LYS A 103 -13.03 2.24 -0.17
N ASP A 104 -13.58 1.34 -0.97
CA ASP A 104 -13.01 0.01 -1.13
C ASP A 104 -11.57 0.08 -1.64
N ILE A 105 -10.73 -0.79 -1.12
CA ILE A 105 -9.35 -0.97 -1.55
C ILE A 105 -9.29 -2.31 -2.28
N ASP A 106 -9.02 -2.28 -3.59
CA ASP A 106 -9.03 -3.49 -4.40
C ASP A 106 -7.87 -4.41 -4.01
N ILE A 107 -6.70 -3.83 -3.75
CA ILE A 107 -5.50 -4.59 -3.40
C ILE A 107 -4.74 -3.91 -2.27
N VAL A 108 -4.32 -4.69 -1.29
CA VAL A 108 -3.34 -4.32 -0.29
C VAL A 108 -2.16 -5.28 -0.42
N LYS A 109 -1.04 -4.80 -0.95
CA LYS A 109 0.25 -5.50 -1.00
C LYS A 109 1.09 -5.08 0.21
N MET A 110 1.51 -6.04 1.04
CA MET A 110 2.24 -5.82 2.29
C MET A 110 3.54 -6.62 2.32
N ASP A 111 4.65 -5.89 2.14
CA ASP A 111 6.00 -6.45 2.21
C ASP A 111 6.89 -5.55 3.08
N ILE A 112 6.67 -5.59 4.39
CA ILE A 112 7.17 -4.64 5.39
C ILE A 112 7.91 -5.30 6.56
N GLU A 113 8.62 -6.39 6.29
CA GLU A 113 9.68 -6.93 7.15
C GLU A 113 9.22 -7.22 8.60
N ASN A 114 8.14 -7.99 8.74
CA ASN A 114 7.47 -8.42 9.99
C ASN A 114 6.53 -7.40 10.63
N SER A 115 6.43 -6.17 10.13
CA SER A 115 5.46 -5.20 10.66
C SER A 115 4.00 -5.61 10.33
N GLU A 116 3.80 -6.55 9.41
CA GLU A 116 2.50 -7.17 9.09
C GLU A 116 1.89 -7.83 10.32
N TRP A 117 2.69 -8.53 11.11
CA TRP A 117 2.24 -9.22 12.34
C TRP A 117 1.73 -8.27 13.40
N LEU A 118 2.15 -7.00 13.36
CA LEU A 118 1.62 -5.95 14.21
C LEU A 118 0.38 -5.30 13.58
N ALA A 119 0.45 -4.97 12.29
CA ALA A 119 -0.61 -4.24 11.60
C ALA A 119 -1.89 -5.06 11.43
N LEU A 120 -1.79 -6.32 11.00
CA LEU A 120 -2.95 -7.15 10.67
C LEU A 120 -3.94 -7.34 11.84
N PRO A 121 -3.50 -7.65 13.08
CA PRO A 121 -4.42 -7.71 14.22
C PRO A 121 -5.16 -6.41 14.49
N GLU A 122 -4.52 -5.26 14.28
CA GLU A 122 -5.17 -3.96 14.41
C GLU A 122 -6.20 -3.77 13.29
N MET A 123 -5.82 -4.05 12.04
CA MET A 123 -6.70 -3.94 10.87
C MET A 123 -7.95 -4.82 10.96
N ILE A 124 -7.83 -6.01 11.56
CA ILE A 124 -8.95 -6.89 11.87
C ILE A 124 -9.82 -6.26 12.96
N LYS A 125 -9.21 -5.80 14.06
CA LYS A 125 -9.92 -5.20 15.19
C LYS A 125 -10.68 -3.91 14.81
N SER A 126 -10.17 -3.15 13.84
CA SER A 126 -10.79 -1.93 13.33
C SER A 126 -11.64 -2.15 12.07
N ASP A 127 -11.95 -3.41 11.73
CA ASP A 127 -12.79 -3.83 10.60
C ASP A 127 -12.33 -3.30 9.23
N GLN A 128 -11.05 -2.91 9.10
CA GLN A 128 -10.54 -2.28 7.87
C GLN A 128 -10.42 -3.27 6.70
N LEU A 129 -10.22 -4.55 7.00
CA LEU A 129 -10.11 -5.61 5.98
C LEU A 129 -11.46 -5.96 5.32
N THR A 130 -12.60 -5.55 5.90
CA THR A 130 -13.92 -5.85 5.32
C THR A 130 -14.17 -5.21 3.95
N THR A 131 -13.43 -4.13 3.67
CA THR A 131 -13.48 -3.38 2.40
C THR A 131 -12.23 -3.58 1.54
N VAL A 132 -11.45 -4.64 1.82
CA VAL A 132 -10.27 -5.04 1.05
C VAL A 132 -10.62 -6.28 0.23
N ARG A 133 -10.44 -6.23 -1.11
CA ARG A 133 -10.78 -7.39 -1.96
C ARG A 133 -9.66 -8.43 -2.01
N GLN A 134 -8.42 -7.98 -2.14
CA GLN A 134 -7.24 -8.84 -2.14
C GLN A 134 -6.22 -8.30 -1.15
N LEU A 135 -5.75 -9.17 -0.26
CA LEU A 135 -4.64 -8.92 0.65
C LEU A 135 -3.52 -9.88 0.28
N MET A 136 -2.33 -9.33 0.04
CA MET A 136 -1.16 -10.08 -0.42
C MET A 136 0.09 -9.60 0.31
#